data_AF-A0AAP0HD01-F1
#
_entry.id   AF-A0AAP0HD01-F1
#
_cell.length_a   1.000
_cell.length_b   1.000
_cell.length_c   1.000
_cell.angle_alpha   90.00
_cell.angle_beta   90.00
_cell.angle_gamma   90.00
#
_symmetry.space_group_name_H-M   'P 1'
#
loop_
_entity.id
_entity.type
_entity.pdbx_description
1 polymer ?
#
loop_
_entity_poly.entity_id
_entity_poly.type
_entity_poly.pdbx_seq_one_letter_code
_entity_poly.pdbx_strand_id
1 'polypeptide(L)'
;MAPPSLLSSYNITLSLIFIITITISSSSMAEIDSSVPKSVSAPVEAAATYIVYTDRPLQEELEVYHLRTLSSVFGSEEAAKGALLYTYKHAACGFSARLTPKQVEEISKQPGVLQVLESRTMQLHESPAKLTNI
;
A
#
# COMPACT_ATOMS: atom_id res chain seq x y z
N MET A 1 -30.33 -45.15 -25.81
CA MET A 1 -29.07 -45.66 -25.23
C MET A 1 -28.16 -44.45 -25.01
N ALA A 2 -28.21 -43.83 -23.83
CA ALA A 2 -27.39 -42.66 -23.48
C ALA A 2 -26.48 -43.07 -22.31
N PRO A 3 -25.17 -42.76 -22.32
CA PRO A 3 -24.29 -43.11 -21.21
C PRO A 3 -24.34 -42.02 -20.11
N PRO A 4 -24.65 -42.36 -18.85
CA PRO A 4 -24.43 -41.45 -17.74
C PRO A 4 -23.14 -41.83 -17.01
N SER A 5 -22.05 -41.12 -17.25
CA SER A 5 -20.85 -41.24 -16.39
C SER A 5 -19.97 -39.99 -16.29
N LEU A 6 -20.42 -38.83 -16.78
CA LEU A 6 -19.62 -37.60 -16.77
C LEU A 6 -19.76 -36.76 -15.49
N LEU A 7 -20.84 -36.97 -14.71
CA LEU A 7 -21.05 -36.23 -13.46
C LEU A 7 -20.18 -36.78 -12.31
N SER A 8 -19.82 -38.07 -12.33
CA SER A 8 -19.06 -38.70 -11.25
C SER A 8 -17.60 -38.25 -11.24
N SER A 9 -16.95 -38.15 -12.41
CA SER A 9 -15.56 -37.69 -12.53
C SER A 9 -15.39 -36.21 -12.16
N TYR A 10 -16.41 -35.39 -12.39
CA TYR A 10 -16.40 -33.96 -12.03
C TYR A 10 -16.40 -33.75 -10.51
N ASN A 11 -17.15 -34.56 -9.77
CA ASN A 11 -17.15 -34.50 -8.30
C ASN A 11 -15.82 -34.96 -7.69
N ILE A 12 -15.19 -35.96 -8.31
CA ILE A 12 -13.88 -36.48 -7.88
C ILE A 12 -12.78 -35.43 -8.11
N THR A 13 -12.76 -34.79 -9.28
CA THR A 13 -11.78 -33.73 -9.61
C THR A 13 -11.97 -32.48 -8.74
N LEU A 14 -13.22 -32.07 -8.49
CA LEU A 14 -13.50 -30.94 -7.60
C LEU A 14 -13.09 -31.22 -6.15
N SER A 15 -13.30 -32.46 -5.67
CA SER A 15 -12.85 -32.90 -4.34
C SER A 15 -11.32 -32.90 -4.22
N LEU A 16 -10.61 -33.35 -5.26
CA LEU A 16 -9.15 -33.39 -5.27
C LEU A 16 -8.53 -31.97 -5.19
N ILE A 17 -9.12 -31.00 -5.89
CA ILE A 17 -8.70 -29.59 -5.84
C ILE A 17 -8.92 -29.00 -4.44
N PHE A 18 -10.05 -29.30 -3.80
CA PHE A 18 -10.34 -28.82 -2.44
C PHE A 18 -9.35 -29.37 -1.41
N ILE A 19 -8.98 -30.66 -1.51
CA ILE A 19 -7.98 -31.29 -0.63
C ILE A 19 -6.60 -30.62 -0.79
N ILE A 20 -6.19 -30.27 -2.02
CA ILE A 20 -4.91 -29.59 -2.28
C ILE A 20 -4.88 -28.18 -1.67
N THR A 21 -6.02 -27.46 -1.64
CA THR A 21 -6.07 -26.13 -1.02
C THR A 21 -5.99 -26.15 0.51
N ILE A 22 -6.48 -27.21 1.16
CA ILE A 22 -6.47 -27.32 2.63
C ILE A 22 -5.06 -27.57 3.19
N THR A 23 -4.19 -28.25 2.43
CA THR A 23 -2.84 -28.61 2.92
C THR A 23 -1.83 -27.47 2.86
N ILE A 24 -2.06 -26.43 2.07
CA ILE A 24 -1.11 -25.31 1.90
C ILE A 24 -1.18 -24.31 3.08
N SER A 25 -2.28 -24.29 3.84
CA SER A 25 -2.50 -23.31 4.92
C SER A 25 -1.87 -23.67 6.27
N SER A 26 -1.17 -24.79 6.40
CA SER A 26 -0.56 -25.21 7.67
C SER A 26 0.93 -25.51 7.52
N SER A 27 1.74 -24.46 7.64
CA SER A 27 3.08 -24.61 8.21
C SER A 27 3.25 -23.62 9.36
N SER A 28 3.51 -24.19 10.54
CA SER A 28 3.80 -23.53 11.80
C SER A 28 5.12 -24.11 12.35
N MET A 29 5.78 -23.34 13.22
CA MET A 29 7.03 -23.58 13.98
C MET A 29 8.32 -23.14 13.27
N ALA A 30 9.31 -22.49 13.92
CA ALA A 30 9.66 -22.50 15.34
C ALA A 30 10.29 -21.17 15.83
N GLU A 31 10.17 -20.96 17.15
CA GLU A 31 10.94 -20.00 17.96
C GLU A 31 12.45 -20.25 17.83
N ILE A 32 13.25 -19.18 17.78
CA ILE A 32 14.69 -19.22 18.04
C ILE A 32 14.99 -18.12 19.06
N ASP A 33 15.19 -18.54 20.30
CA ASP A 33 15.76 -17.74 21.37
C ASP A 33 17.29 -17.65 21.23
N SER A 34 17.82 -16.52 21.70
CA SER A 34 19.22 -16.29 22.08
C SER A 34 20.22 -15.97 20.96
N SER A 35 20.46 -14.68 20.74
CA SER A 35 21.66 -14.02 21.28
C SER A 35 21.79 -12.58 20.75
N VAL A 36 21.58 -11.62 21.64
CA VAL A 36 22.09 -10.24 21.44
C VAL A 36 23.62 -10.31 21.60
N PRO A 37 24.38 -9.77 20.65
CA PRO A 37 25.04 -8.52 21.01
C PRO A 37 24.94 -7.47 19.91
N LYS A 38 24.72 -6.25 20.40
CA LYS A 38 25.16 -4.98 19.82
C LYS A 38 24.28 -4.43 18.71
N SER A 39 23.21 -3.78 19.16
CA SER A 39 23.00 -2.34 18.97
C SER A 39 24.04 -1.68 18.04
N VAL A 40 23.87 -1.84 16.74
CA VAL A 40 24.07 -0.72 15.82
C VAL A 40 22.67 -0.18 15.59
N SER A 41 22.31 0.76 16.47
CA SER A 41 21.28 1.75 16.19
C SER A 41 21.74 2.54 14.95
N ALA A 42 21.59 1.95 13.77
CA ALA A 42 21.21 2.74 12.62
C ALA A 42 19.76 3.14 12.90
N PRO A 43 19.39 4.42 12.81
CA PRO A 43 17.99 4.78 12.92
C PRO A 43 17.29 4.01 11.80
N VAL A 44 16.39 3.08 12.16
CA VAL A 44 15.32 2.70 11.26
C VAL A 44 14.59 4.01 11.03
N GLU A 45 14.91 4.68 9.93
CA GLU A 45 14.30 5.95 9.60
C GLU A 45 12.80 5.71 9.48
N ALA A 46 12.06 6.22 10.48
CA ALA A 46 10.65 5.91 10.65
C ALA A 46 9.85 6.44 9.46
N ALA A 47 8.92 5.62 8.95
CA ALA A 47 8.06 6.03 7.85
C ALA A 47 7.03 7.07 8.31
N ALA A 48 7.01 8.21 7.64
CA ALA A 48 6.06 9.30 7.84
C ALA A 48 5.09 9.41 6.66
N THR A 49 4.03 10.20 6.81
CA THR A 49 3.07 10.43 5.73
C THR A 49 3.58 11.54 4.82
N TYR A 50 3.68 11.27 3.53
CA TYR A 50 4.06 12.24 2.51
C TYR A 50 2.94 12.44 1.50
N ILE A 51 2.87 13.62 0.91
CA ILE A 51 2.05 13.99 -0.22
C ILE A 51 2.98 14.07 -1.43
N VAL A 52 2.71 13.23 -2.42
CA VAL A 52 3.45 13.15 -3.68
C VAL A 52 2.59 13.81 -4.75
N TYR A 53 3.08 14.92 -5.30
CA TYR A 53 2.47 15.61 -6.44
C TYR A 53 3.02 15.01 -7.73
N THR A 54 2.12 14.72 -8.66
CA THR A 54 2.46 14.13 -9.95
C THR A 54 1.86 14.92 -11.11
N ASP A 55 2.44 14.76 -12.29
CA ASP A 55 1.79 15.15 -13.53
C ASP A 55 0.54 14.29 -13.77
N ARG A 56 -0.42 14.87 -14.49
CA ARG A 56 -1.61 14.14 -14.91
C ARG A 56 -1.31 13.29 -16.16
N PRO A 57 -1.45 11.97 -16.11
CA PRO A 57 -1.31 11.13 -17.30
C PRO A 57 -2.40 11.47 -18.33
N LEU A 58 -2.02 11.55 -19.61
CA LEU A 58 -2.95 11.87 -20.70
C LEU A 58 -3.63 10.63 -21.29
N GLN A 59 -2.98 9.47 -21.20
CA GLN A 59 -3.39 8.24 -21.92
C GLN A 59 -3.62 7.05 -20.97
N GLU A 60 -3.41 7.22 -19.67
CA GLU A 60 -3.52 6.16 -18.67
C GLU A 60 -4.49 6.60 -17.55
N GLU A 61 -5.19 5.63 -16.97
CA GLU A 61 -6.02 5.87 -15.80
C GLU A 61 -5.17 6.33 -14.62
N LEU A 62 -5.64 7.38 -13.94
CA LEU A 62 -4.89 8.05 -12.89
C LEU A 62 -4.50 7.11 -11.74
N GLU A 63 -5.40 6.19 -11.35
CA GLU A 63 -5.15 5.24 -10.27
C GLU A 63 -4.06 4.23 -10.63
N VAL A 64 -4.06 3.74 -11.87
CA VAL A 64 -3.04 2.82 -12.38
C VAL A 64 -1.68 3.50 -12.41
N TYR A 65 -1.63 4.73 -12.92
CA TYR A 65 -0.40 5.53 -12.96
C TYR A 65 0.17 5.78 -11.54
N HIS A 66 -0.67 6.19 -10.60
CA HIS A 66 -0.25 6.41 -9.20
C HIS A 66 0.25 5.13 -8.54
N LEU A 67 -0.47 4.03 -8.72
CA LEU A 67 -0.11 2.76 -8.12
C LEU A 67 1.20 2.21 -8.70
N ARG A 68 1.43 2.34 -10.01
CA ARG A 68 2.71 1.99 -10.64
C ARG A 68 3.85 2.83 -10.07
N THR A 69 3.66 4.15 -9.98
CA THR A 69 4.65 5.11 -9.45
C THR A 69 5.01 4.79 -8.00
N LEU A 70 4.05 4.33 -7.20
CA LEU A 70 4.31 3.89 -5.84
C LEU A 70 4.96 2.49 -5.79
N SER A 71 4.52 1.56 -6.63
CA SER A 71 5.04 0.18 -6.64
C SER A 71 6.53 0.08 -7.02
N SER A 72 7.03 1.00 -7.83
CA SER A 72 8.45 1.04 -8.20
C SER A 72 9.40 1.31 -7.02
N VAL A 73 8.94 1.89 -5.90
CA VAL A 73 9.74 2.06 -4.66
C VAL A 73 9.38 1.08 -3.55
N PHE A 74 8.30 0.30 -3.70
CA PHE A 74 7.88 -0.72 -2.74
C PHE A 74 8.21 -2.14 -3.18
N GLY A 75 8.60 -2.35 -4.45
CA GLY A 75 8.97 -3.64 -5.00
C GLY A 75 7.80 -4.58 -5.31
N SER A 76 6.58 -4.29 -4.83
CA SER A 76 5.35 -4.98 -5.20
C SER A 76 4.13 -4.06 -5.15
N GLU A 77 3.09 -4.44 -5.89
CA GLU A 77 1.82 -3.71 -5.91
C GLU A 77 1.08 -3.82 -4.58
N GLU A 78 1.15 -4.99 -3.93
CA GLU A 78 0.50 -5.24 -2.64
C GLU A 78 1.11 -4.37 -1.54
N ALA A 79 2.44 -4.23 -1.52
CA ALA A 79 3.14 -3.37 -0.57
C ALA A 79 2.81 -1.89 -0.83
N ALA A 80 2.73 -1.48 -2.10
CA ALA A 80 2.31 -0.13 -2.47
C ALA A 80 0.88 0.18 -2.02
N LYS A 81 -0.07 -0.75 -2.24
CA LYS A 81 -1.45 -0.61 -1.75
C LYS A 81 -1.51 -0.48 -0.23
N GLY A 82 -0.69 -1.23 0.49
CA GLY A 82 -0.59 -1.15 1.96
C GLY A 82 -0.01 0.18 2.46
N ALA A 83 0.79 0.86 1.65
CA ALA A 83 1.39 2.16 1.97
C ALA A 83 0.56 3.36 1.52
N LEU A 84 -0.30 3.19 0.51
CA LEU A 84 -1.16 4.24 -0.04
C LEU A 84 -2.26 4.63 0.95
N LEU A 85 -2.37 5.92 1.26
CA LEU A 85 -3.37 6.47 2.18
C LEU A 85 -4.51 7.16 1.43
N TYR A 86 -4.18 7.93 0.40
CA TYR A 86 -5.19 8.66 -0.37
C TYR A 86 -4.71 8.98 -1.78
N THR A 87 -5.64 9.05 -2.73
CA THR A 87 -5.37 9.47 -4.11
C THR A 87 -6.10 10.77 -4.42
N TYR A 88 -5.36 11.81 -4.78
CA TYR A 88 -5.89 13.10 -5.21
C TYR A 88 -6.21 13.06 -6.71
N LYS A 89 -7.49 13.30 -7.05
CA LYS A 89 -7.99 13.16 -8.43
C LYS A 89 -8.35 14.47 -9.13
N HIS A 90 -8.65 15.52 -8.36
CA HIS A 90 -9.29 16.73 -8.87
C HIS A 90 -8.42 17.97 -8.65
N ALA A 91 -8.50 18.58 -7.45
CA ALA A 91 -7.81 19.83 -7.12
C ALA A 91 -6.27 19.72 -7.14
N ALA A 92 -5.76 18.51 -6.97
CA ALA A 92 -4.36 18.15 -7.16
C ALA A 92 -4.28 16.79 -7.86
N CYS A 93 -3.18 16.55 -8.55
CA CYS A 93 -2.82 15.27 -9.10
C CYS A 93 -1.69 14.67 -8.24
N GLY A 94 -1.91 13.47 -7.73
CA GLY A 94 -0.97 12.82 -6.84
C GLY A 94 -1.62 11.90 -5.82
N PHE A 95 -0.86 11.53 -4.79
CA PHE A 95 -1.31 10.66 -3.72
C PHE A 95 -0.59 10.95 -2.41
N SER A 96 -1.14 10.48 -1.30
CA SER A 96 -0.44 10.43 -0.02
C SER A 96 -0.15 8.99 0.37
N ALA A 97 1.05 8.76 0.92
CA ALA A 97 1.52 7.43 1.29
C ALA A 97 2.47 7.49 2.49
N ARG A 98 2.60 6.36 3.19
CA ARG A 98 3.63 6.20 4.25
C ARG A 98 4.96 5.83 3.61
N LEU A 99 5.95 6.73 3.67
CA LEU A 99 7.26 6.54 3.05
C LEU A 99 8.38 6.68 4.08
N THR A 100 9.43 5.89 3.94
CA THR A 100 10.73 6.13 4.58
C THR A 100 11.50 7.23 3.84
N PRO A 101 12.48 7.92 4.46
CA PRO A 101 13.26 8.95 3.76
C PRO A 101 14.00 8.43 2.53
N LYS A 102 14.48 7.17 2.55
CA LYS A 102 15.05 6.51 1.36
C LYS A 102 14.03 6.41 0.22
N GLN A 103 12.81 5.97 0.52
CA GLN A 103 11.74 5.89 -0.49
C GLN A 103 11.31 7.27 -1.00
N VAL A 104 11.37 8.32 -0.16
CA VAL A 104 11.15 9.71 -0.59
C VAL A 104 12.21 10.13 -1.60
N GLU A 105 13.48 9.80 -1.35
CA GLU A 105 14.57 10.10 -2.29
C GLU A 105 14.39 9.37 -3.61
N GLU A 106 14.01 8.10 -3.58
CA GLU A 106 13.78 7.28 -4.78
C GLU A 106 12.56 7.76 -5.58
N ILE A 107 11.44 8.04 -4.91
CA ILE A 107 10.21 8.46 -5.60
C ILE A 107 10.36 9.85 -6.20
N SER A 108 11.13 10.74 -5.57
CA SER A 108 11.41 12.09 -6.09
C SER A 108 12.20 12.08 -7.40
N LYS A 109 12.86 10.96 -7.73
CA LYS A 109 13.61 10.79 -8.99
C LYS A 109 12.75 10.25 -10.13
N GLN A 110 11.51 9.85 -9.87
CA GLN A 110 10.67 9.24 -10.89
C GLN A 110 10.10 10.25 -11.88
N PRO A 111 10.00 9.88 -13.16
CA PRO A 111 9.41 10.75 -14.17
C PRO A 111 7.93 11.03 -13.86
N GLY A 112 7.57 12.31 -13.95
CA GLY A 112 6.22 12.79 -13.64
C GLY A 112 5.95 13.00 -12.15
N VAL A 113 6.92 12.77 -11.26
CA VAL A 113 6.85 13.25 -9.87
C VAL A 113 7.37 14.68 -9.83
N LEU A 114 6.51 15.61 -9.41
CA LEU A 114 6.81 17.05 -9.37
C LEU A 114 7.36 17.48 -8.02
N GLN A 115 6.80 16.95 -6.93
CA GLN A 115 7.18 17.33 -5.58
C GLN A 115 6.77 16.26 -4.57
N VAL A 116 7.57 16.08 -3.52
CA VAL A 116 7.25 15.23 -2.37
C VAL A 116 7.34 16.06 -1.10
N LEU A 117 6.24 16.22 -0.37
CA LEU A 117 6.17 17.00 0.86
C LEU A 117 5.70 16.15 2.02
N GLU A 118 6.33 16.29 3.18
CA GLU A 118 5.84 15.66 4.40
C GLU A 118 4.48 16.28 4.78
N SER A 119 3.49 15.43 5.07
CA SER A 119 2.16 15.85 5.48
C SER A 119 2.19 16.39 6.90
N ARG A 120 1.57 17.56 7.11
CA ARG A 120 1.50 18.23 8.41
C ARG A 120 0.06 18.45 8.82
N THR A 121 -0.27 18.04 10.04
CA THR A 121 -1.56 18.36 10.66
C THR A 121 -1.50 19.78 11.24
N MET A 122 -2.41 20.65 10.82
CA MET A 122 -2.54 22.01 11.35
C MET A 122 -3.73 22.09 12.31
N GLN A 123 -3.61 22.88 13.37
CA GLN A 123 -4.75 23.20 14.22
C GLN A 123 -5.58 24.31 13.56
N LEU A 124 -6.88 24.08 13.46
CA LEU A 124 -7.81 25.12 13.01
C LEU A 124 -7.90 26.20 14.11
N HIS A 125 -7.64 27.45 13.75
CA HIS A 125 -7.79 28.55 14.69
C HIS A 125 -9.27 28.79 14.99
N GLU A 126 -9.68 28.52 16.23
CA GLU A 126 -11.01 28.88 16.72
C GLU A 126 -10.98 30.34 17.19
N SER A 127 -11.71 31.22 16.51
CA SER A 127 -11.97 32.56 17.02
C SER A 127 -13.00 32.46 18.15
N PRO A 128 -12.78 33.06 19.33
CA PRO A 128 -13.78 33.06 20.39
C PRO A 128 -15.02 33.81 19.93
N ALA A 129 -16.12 33.08 19.75
CA ALA A 129 -17.43 33.67 19.47
C ALA A 129 -17.89 34.47 20.69
N LYS A 130 -17.63 35.78 20.68
CA LYS A 130 -18.11 36.71 21.72
C LYS A 130 -19.58 37.02 21.46
N LEU A 131 -20.47 36.20 22.01
CA LEU A 131 -21.90 36.50 22.08
C LEU A 131 -22.13 37.53 23.19
N THR A 132 -22.11 38.81 22.86
CA THR A 132 -22.70 39.84 23.73
C THR A 132 -24.20 39.89 23.46
N ASN A 133 -24.99 39.31 24.36
CA ASN A 133 -26.42 39.62 24.44
C ASN A 133 -26.56 41.10 24.84
N ILE A 134 -27.22 41.87 24.00
CA ILE A 134 -27.72 43.24 24.26
C ILE A 134 -29.18 43.15 24.68
#